data_AF-A0AAT9JX82-F1
#
_entry.id   AF-A0AAT9JX82-F1
#
_cell.length_a   1.000
_cell.length_b   1.000
_cell.length_c   1.000
_cell.angle_alpha   90.00
_cell.angle_beta   90.00
_cell.angle_gamma   90.00
#
_symmetry.space_group_name_H-M   'P 1'
#
loop_
_entity.id
_entity.type
_entity.pdbx_description
1 polymer ?
#
loop_
_entity_poly.entity_id
_entity_poly.type
_entity_poly.pdbx_seq_one_letter_code
_entity_poly.pdbx_strand_id
1 'polypeptide(L)'
;MMQASRNNLWLSKLTKIDLYQLIEEVKAGNSDAIAKATLFVAHESFGLWHNRARAKLCRHFKNHPPARENCDQMIDAVIQRLIDGRFSEQFIDQLSMAIRLDPKRMHAAAIAALTSEKAYVRQYAERVIHILNSSSKAHLH
;
A
#
# COMPACT_ATOMS: atom_id res chain seq x y z
N MET A 1 4.90 -20.34 0.72
CA MET A 1 3.55 -20.71 1.18
C MET A 1 2.55 -19.67 0.68
N MET A 2 1.76 -20.00 -0.33
CA MET A 2 0.66 -19.16 -0.81
C MET A 2 -0.53 -19.33 0.16
N GLN A 3 -0.73 -18.37 1.07
CA GLN A 3 -1.94 -18.35 1.89
C GLN A 3 -3.09 -17.68 1.14
N ALA A 4 -4.14 -18.47 0.94
CA ALA A 4 -5.52 -18.07 0.70
C ALA A 4 -5.78 -17.06 -0.42
N SER A 5 -5.98 -17.59 -1.63
CA SER A 5 -6.92 -16.99 -2.58
C SER A 5 -8.34 -17.07 -2.00
N ARG A 6 -8.64 -16.28 -0.96
CA ARG A 6 -10.04 -15.93 -0.65
C ARG A 6 -10.54 -15.24 -1.90
N ASN A 7 -11.57 -15.78 -2.53
CA ASN A 7 -12.16 -15.28 -3.77
C ASN A 7 -12.62 -13.82 -3.59
N ASN A 8 -11.68 -12.89 -3.70
CA ASN A 8 -11.87 -11.45 -3.68
C ASN A 8 -12.40 -10.97 -5.05
N LEU A 9 -13.20 -11.81 -5.72
CA LEU A 9 -13.85 -11.55 -6.99
C LEU A 9 -14.77 -10.33 -6.93
N TRP A 10 -15.20 -9.94 -5.73
CA TRP A 10 -15.94 -8.70 -5.52
C TRP A 10 -15.07 -7.46 -5.80
N LEU A 11 -13.75 -7.52 -5.55
CA LEU A 11 -12.85 -6.38 -5.78
C LEU A 11 -12.81 -5.98 -7.24
N SER A 12 -12.85 -6.93 -8.17
CA SER A 12 -12.86 -6.65 -9.62
C SER A 12 -14.19 -6.10 -10.12
N LYS A 13 -15.25 -6.19 -9.31
CA LYS A 13 -16.59 -5.70 -9.64
C LYS A 13 -16.86 -4.28 -9.12
N LEU A 14 -15.95 -3.72 -8.31
CA LEU A 14 -16.12 -2.38 -7.76
C LEU A 14 -16.11 -1.34 -8.87
N THR A 15 -17.18 -0.57 -8.97
CA THR A 15 -17.27 0.56 -9.88
C THR A 15 -16.61 1.80 -9.27
N LYS A 16 -16.46 2.84 -10.07
CA LYS A 16 -16.03 4.17 -9.58
C LYS A 16 -16.92 4.67 -8.44
N ILE A 17 -18.24 4.44 -8.51
CA ILE A 17 -19.20 4.88 -7.48
C ILE A 17 -18.96 4.13 -6.17
N ASP A 18 -18.83 2.80 -6.24
CA ASP A 18 -18.56 1.96 -5.07
C ASP A 18 -17.27 2.37 -4.37
N LEU A 19 -16.23 2.69 -5.15
CA LEU A 19 -14.94 3.13 -4.62
C LEU A 19 -15.00 4.52 -3.98
N TYR A 20 -15.78 5.44 -4.53
CA TYR A 20 -16.02 6.74 -3.88
C TYR A 20 -16.75 6.58 -2.56
N GLN A 21 -17.82 5.77 -2.55
CA GLN A 21 -18.59 5.50 -1.35
C GLN A 21 -17.70 4.87 -0.26
N LEU A 22 -16.90 3.87 -0.63
CA LEU A 22 -15.95 3.23 0.27
C LEU A 22 -14.97 4.24 0.90
N ILE A 23 -14.48 5.20 0.12
CA ILE A 23 -13.57 6.24 0.63
C ILE A 23 -14.26 7.17 1.63
N GLU A 24 -15.51 7.57 1.37
CA GLU A 24 -16.24 8.45 2.28
C GLU A 24 -16.62 7.72 3.58
N GLU A 25 -17.02 6.45 3.51
CA GLU A 25 -17.30 5.64 4.70
C GLU A 25 -16.06 5.42 5.56
N VAL A 26 -14.88 5.19 4.94
CA VAL A 26 -13.60 5.10 5.66
C VAL A 26 -13.31 6.41 6.39
N LYS A 27 -13.48 7.57 5.73
CA LYS A 27 -13.26 8.87 6.36
C LYS A 27 -14.23 9.15 7.50
N ALA A 28 -15.45 8.62 7.42
CA ALA A 28 -16.45 8.70 8.48
C ALA A 28 -16.15 7.75 9.66
N GLY A 29 -15.08 6.95 9.59
CA GLY A 29 -14.68 6.04 10.66
C GLY A 29 -15.47 4.73 10.71
N ASN A 30 -16.19 4.37 9.63
CA ASN A 30 -16.94 3.12 9.60
C ASN A 30 -15.98 1.91 9.61
N SER A 31 -16.08 1.08 10.65
CA SER A 31 -15.15 -0.05 10.87
C SER A 31 -15.24 -1.12 9.78
N ASP A 32 -16.44 -1.41 9.26
CA ASP A 32 -16.63 -2.38 8.16
C ASP A 32 -16.03 -1.86 6.86
N ALA A 33 -16.18 -0.56 6.59
CA ALA A 33 -15.57 0.08 5.45
C ALA A 33 -14.05 0.08 5.54
N ILE A 34 -13.48 0.33 6.73
CA ILE A 34 -12.05 0.24 6.99
C ILE A 34 -11.51 -1.18 6.73
N ALA A 35 -12.21 -2.21 7.21
CA ALA A 35 -11.83 -3.60 6.95
C ALA A 35 -11.86 -3.92 5.45
N LYS A 36 -12.93 -3.53 4.74
CA LYS A 36 -13.05 -3.72 3.28
C LYS A 36 -11.97 -2.96 2.51
N ALA A 37 -11.69 -1.72 2.89
CA ALA A 37 -10.68 -0.89 2.24
C ALA A 37 -9.28 -1.42 2.45
N THR A 38 -8.97 -1.95 3.64
CA THR A 38 -7.70 -2.63 3.94
C THR A 38 -7.52 -3.82 2.99
N LEU A 39 -8.54 -4.67 2.85
CA LEU A 39 -8.52 -5.79 1.92
C LEU A 39 -8.32 -5.34 0.47
N PHE A 40 -9.01 -4.28 0.03
CA PHE A 40 -8.87 -3.74 -1.32
C PHE A 40 -7.47 -3.17 -1.60
N VAL A 41 -6.83 -2.53 -0.61
CA VAL A 41 -5.43 -2.07 -0.72
C VAL A 41 -4.46 -3.25 -0.75
N ALA A 42 -4.69 -4.28 0.06
CA ALA A 42 -3.84 -5.46 0.15
C ALA A 42 -3.91 -6.37 -1.09
N HIS A 43 -4.99 -6.30 -1.88
CA HIS A 43 -5.18 -7.18 -3.05
C HIS A 43 -5.10 -6.44 -4.39
N GLU A 44 -4.65 -7.14 -5.41
CA GLU A 44 -4.66 -6.65 -6.79
C GLU A 44 -6.08 -6.71 -7.39
N SER A 45 -6.40 -5.69 -8.19
CA SER A 45 -7.61 -5.63 -9.02
C SER A 45 -7.43 -4.52 -10.06
N PHE A 46 -7.99 -4.75 -11.25
CA PHE A 46 -7.66 -4.02 -12.49
C PHE A 46 -8.82 -3.21 -13.08
N GLY A 47 -9.83 -2.86 -12.26
CA GLY A 47 -10.94 -2.05 -12.74
C GLY A 47 -10.57 -0.57 -12.91
N LEU A 48 -11.36 0.11 -13.74
CA LEU A 48 -11.22 1.55 -13.95
C LEU A 48 -11.30 2.26 -12.60
N TRP A 49 -10.37 3.19 -12.35
CA TRP A 49 -10.31 4.00 -11.12
C TRP A 49 -9.77 3.28 -9.87
N HIS A 50 -9.46 1.97 -9.92
CA HIS A 50 -9.02 1.22 -8.74
C HIS A 50 -7.71 1.74 -8.16
N ASN A 51 -6.71 2.02 -9.01
CA ASN A 51 -5.42 2.54 -8.55
C ASN A 51 -5.57 3.93 -7.93
N ARG A 52 -6.49 4.75 -8.45
CA ARG A 52 -6.82 6.07 -7.88
C ARG A 52 -7.53 5.96 -6.53
N ALA A 53 -8.41 4.99 -6.37
CA ALA A 53 -9.02 4.69 -5.09
C ALA A 53 -7.98 4.20 -4.07
N ARG A 54 -7.09 3.28 -4.45
CA ARG A 54 -5.99 2.82 -3.61
C ARG A 54 -5.10 3.97 -3.15
N ALA A 55 -4.71 4.85 -4.07
CA ALA A 55 -3.90 6.02 -3.74
C ALA A 55 -4.59 6.93 -2.71
N LYS A 56 -5.89 7.20 -2.89
CA LYS A 56 -6.68 8.00 -1.93
C LYS A 56 -6.76 7.34 -0.55
N LEU A 57 -7.04 6.03 -0.50
CA LEU A 57 -7.09 5.27 0.74
C LEU A 57 -5.73 5.24 1.44
N CYS A 58 -4.64 5.00 0.69
CA CYS A 58 -3.28 4.99 1.24
C CYS A 58 -2.89 6.35 1.83
N ARG A 59 -3.25 7.46 1.17
CA ARG A 59 -3.06 8.81 1.74
C ARG A 59 -3.82 9.01 3.04
N HIS A 60 -5.03 8.48 3.16
CA HIS A 60 -5.82 8.54 4.38
C HIS A 60 -5.19 7.68 5.49
N PHE A 61 -4.95 6.40 5.24
CA PHE A 61 -4.38 5.45 6.20
C PHE A 61 -2.98 5.81 6.68
N LYS A 62 -2.20 6.49 5.85
CA LYS A 62 -0.90 7.07 6.24
C LYS A 62 -1.01 8.01 7.46
N ASN A 63 -2.13 8.72 7.58
CA ASN A 63 -2.37 9.69 8.66
C ASN A 63 -3.35 9.16 9.72
N HIS A 64 -4.21 8.22 9.35
CA HIS A 64 -5.23 7.60 10.21
C HIS A 64 -5.09 6.07 10.10
N PRO A 65 -4.06 5.49 10.73
CA PRO A 65 -3.79 4.07 10.61
C PRO A 65 -4.94 3.24 11.19
N PRO A 66 -5.40 2.19 10.48
CA PRO A 66 -6.34 1.24 11.06
C PRO A 66 -5.66 0.38 12.13
N ALA A 67 -6.39 -0.59 12.69
CA ALA A 67 -5.85 -1.59 13.60
C ALA A 67 -4.55 -2.23 13.08
N ARG A 68 -3.67 -2.65 14.00
CA ARG A 68 -2.32 -3.12 13.68
C ARG A 68 -2.30 -4.25 12.65
N GLU A 69 -3.20 -5.22 12.80
CA GLU A 69 -3.33 -6.36 11.89
C GLU A 69 -3.64 -5.93 10.44
N ASN A 70 -4.51 -4.93 10.28
CA ASN A 70 -4.84 -4.34 8.98
C ASN A 70 -3.65 -3.58 8.39
N CYS A 71 -2.91 -2.84 9.22
CA CYS A 71 -1.67 -2.19 8.79
C CYS A 71 -0.66 -3.22 8.28
N ASP A 72 -0.40 -4.28 9.05
CA ASP A 72 0.57 -5.32 8.70
C ASP A 72 0.17 -5.99 7.38
N GLN A 73 -1.11 -6.33 7.19
CA GLN A 73 -1.60 -6.91 5.93
C GLN A 73 -1.34 -6.01 4.71
N MET A 74 -1.58 -4.69 4.83
CA MET A 74 -1.31 -3.77 3.73
C MET A 74 0.19 -3.62 3.47
N ILE A 75 1.01 -3.56 4.52
CA ILE A 75 2.47 -3.45 4.41
C ILE A 75 3.03 -4.68 3.70
N ASP A 76 2.59 -5.89 4.07
CA ASP A 76 3.00 -7.14 3.44
C ASP A 76 2.74 -7.12 1.93
N ALA A 77 1.54 -6.69 1.54
CA ALA A 77 1.16 -6.58 0.13
C ALA A 77 2.03 -5.57 -0.63
N VAL A 78 2.33 -4.41 -0.03
CA VAL A 78 3.19 -3.39 -0.65
C VAL A 78 4.62 -3.87 -0.78
N ILE A 79 5.16 -4.56 0.24
CA ILE A 79 6.50 -5.17 0.20
C ILE A 79 6.59 -6.21 -0.92
N GLN A 80 5.60 -7.11 -1.05
CA GLN A 80 5.59 -8.10 -2.11
C GLN A 80 5.54 -7.44 -3.49
N ARG A 81 4.70 -6.42 -3.68
CA ARG A 81 4.66 -5.65 -4.94
C ARG A 81 6.00 -4.98 -5.26
N LEU A 82 6.69 -4.43 -4.24
CA LEU A 82 8.02 -3.85 -4.40
C LEU A 82 9.01 -4.89 -4.93
N ILE A 83 9.10 -6.05 -4.28
CA ILE A 83 10.03 -7.12 -4.61
C ILE A 83 9.74 -7.72 -5.99
N ASP A 84 8.47 -7.97 -6.31
CA ASP A 84 8.07 -8.59 -7.57
C ASP A 84 8.17 -7.64 -8.77
N GLY A 85 8.18 -6.33 -8.52
CA GLY A 85 8.08 -5.30 -9.55
C GLY A 85 6.66 -5.09 -10.09
N ARG A 86 5.63 -5.40 -9.29
CA ARG A 86 4.21 -5.27 -9.67
C ARG A 86 3.69 -3.88 -9.34
N PHE A 87 4.18 -2.89 -10.08
CA PHE A 87 3.87 -1.48 -9.81
C PHE A 87 2.61 -1.06 -10.55
N SER A 88 1.64 -0.51 -9.80
CA SER A 88 0.49 0.16 -10.38
C SER A 88 0.80 1.63 -10.66
N GLU A 89 -0.01 2.27 -11.49
CA GLU A 89 -0.08 3.73 -11.48
C GLU A 89 -0.32 4.20 -10.02
N GLN A 90 0.37 5.28 -9.60
CA GLN A 90 0.27 5.84 -8.24
C GLN A 90 0.77 4.91 -7.11
N PHE A 91 1.61 3.92 -7.42
CA PHE A 91 2.22 3.03 -6.41
C PHE A 91 3.02 3.79 -5.33
N ILE A 92 3.55 4.98 -5.62
CA ILE A 92 4.24 5.85 -4.65
C ILE A 92 3.37 6.19 -3.43
N ASP A 93 2.06 6.33 -3.58
CA ASP A 93 1.17 6.58 -2.44
C ASP A 93 1.12 5.37 -1.49
N GLN A 94 1.17 4.15 -2.04
CA GLN A 94 1.23 2.91 -1.26
C GLN A 94 2.56 2.78 -0.53
N LEU A 95 3.69 3.07 -1.21
CA LEU A 95 5.01 3.09 -0.58
C LEU A 95 5.09 4.14 0.53
N SER A 96 4.58 5.35 0.28
CA SER A 96 4.58 6.43 1.28
C SER A 96 3.80 6.06 2.53
N MET A 97 2.67 5.35 2.37
CA MET A 97 1.91 4.79 3.48
C MET A 97 2.74 3.73 4.21
N ALA A 98 3.23 2.70 3.50
CA ALA A 98 3.96 1.60 4.13
C ALA A 98 5.23 2.06 4.86
N ILE A 99 5.98 3.02 4.29
CA ILE A 99 7.16 3.64 4.93
C ILE A 99 6.80 4.29 6.26
N ARG A 100 5.66 4.98 6.32
CA ARG A 100 5.23 5.66 7.54
C ARG A 100 4.70 4.69 8.59
N LEU A 101 4.02 3.63 8.17
CA LEU A 101 3.46 2.62 9.08
C LEU A 101 4.53 1.69 9.65
N ASP A 102 5.51 1.29 8.85
CA ASP A 102 6.63 0.47 9.31
C ASP A 102 7.92 0.74 8.52
N PRO A 103 8.71 1.76 8.93
CA PRO A 103 9.93 2.13 8.23
C PRO A 103 10.99 1.03 8.28
N LYS A 104 11.02 0.21 9.33
CA LYS A 104 12.01 -0.87 9.50
C LYS A 104 11.78 -1.98 8.47
N ARG A 105 10.53 -2.44 8.35
CA ARG A 105 10.17 -3.48 7.37
C ARG A 105 10.35 -2.98 5.93
N MET A 106 10.02 -1.72 5.67
CA MET A 106 10.25 -1.12 4.35
C MET A 106 11.74 -0.94 4.03
N HIS A 107 12.59 -0.62 5.00
CA HIS A 107 14.04 -0.59 4.81
C HIS A 107 14.56 -1.97 4.39
N ALA A 108 14.19 -3.03 5.14
CA ALA A 108 14.60 -4.39 4.83
C ALA A 108 14.12 -4.83 3.42
N ALA A 109 12.88 -4.51 3.06
CA ALA A 109 12.34 -4.80 1.73
C ALA A 109 13.08 -4.04 0.63
N ALA A 110 13.46 -2.78 0.86
CA ALA A 110 14.23 -2.00 -0.11
C ALA A 110 15.63 -2.59 -0.32
N ILE A 111 16.33 -3.00 0.75
CA ILE A 111 17.62 -3.69 0.63
C ILE A 111 17.50 -4.96 -0.22
N ALA A 112 16.45 -5.77 -0.01
CA ALA A 112 16.19 -6.94 -0.85
C ALA A 112 15.88 -6.56 -2.30
N ALA A 113 15.11 -5.50 -2.54
CA ALA A 113 14.75 -5.06 -3.89
C ALA A 113 15.93 -4.45 -4.67
N LEU A 114 16.97 -3.94 -4.01
CA LEU A 114 18.20 -3.46 -4.66
C LEU A 114 18.95 -4.57 -5.40
N THR A 115 18.83 -5.82 -4.97
CA THR A 115 19.48 -6.96 -5.63
C THR A 115 18.69 -7.50 -6.82
N SER A 116 17.55 -6.87 -7.16
CA SER A 116 16.73 -7.30 -8.29
C SER A 116 17.48 -7.10 -9.62
N GLU A 117 17.37 -8.05 -10.53
CA GLU A 117 17.86 -7.92 -11.91
C GLU A 117 17.13 -6.80 -12.68
N LYS A 118 15.90 -6.46 -12.25
CA LYS A 118 15.05 -5.47 -12.90
C LYS A 118 15.45 -4.05 -12.48
N ALA A 119 15.97 -3.26 -13.43
CA ALA A 119 16.44 -1.89 -13.16
C ALA A 119 15.36 -1.00 -12.52
N TYR A 120 14.12 -1.12 -12.95
CA TYR A 120 13.01 -0.32 -12.40
C TYR A 120 12.69 -0.69 -10.94
N VAL A 121 12.89 -1.95 -10.52
CA VAL A 121 12.72 -2.35 -9.12
C VAL A 121 13.80 -1.71 -8.26
N ARG A 122 15.05 -1.73 -8.72
CA ARG A 122 16.18 -1.08 -8.04
C ARG A 122 15.96 0.42 -7.87
N GLN A 123 15.49 1.13 -8.91
CA GLN A 123 15.17 2.56 -8.83
C GLN A 123 14.10 2.88 -7.77
N TYR A 124 13.08 2.04 -7.67
CA TYR A 124 12.05 2.19 -6.63
C TYR A 124 12.62 1.91 -5.22
N ALA A 125 13.50 0.92 -5.09
CA ALA A 125 14.18 0.61 -3.83
C ALA A 125 15.09 1.76 -3.36
N GLU A 126 15.88 2.34 -4.26
CA GLU A 126 16.70 3.53 -4.01
C GLU A 126 15.84 4.69 -3.52
N ARG A 127 14.68 4.91 -4.16
CA ARG A 127 13.74 5.95 -3.75
C ARG A 127 13.18 5.71 -2.34
N VAL A 128 12.87 4.46 -1.98
CA VAL A 128 12.41 4.11 -0.62
C VAL A 128 13.51 4.43 0.41
N ILE A 129 14.76 4.02 0.15
CA ILE A 129 15.90 4.30 1.02
C ILE A 129 16.12 5.81 1.17
N HIS A 130 16.03 6.56 0.08
CA HIS A 130 16.13 8.02 0.11
C HIS A 130 15.05 8.65 1.01
N ILE A 131 13.79 8.23 0.88
CA ILE A 131 12.68 8.75 1.71
C ILE A 131 12.91 8.43 3.20
N LEU A 132 13.36 7.22 3.53
CA LEU A 132 13.65 6.79 4.91
C LEU A 132 14.78 7.62 5.54
N ASN A 133 15.85 7.87 4.80
CA ASN A 133 16.99 8.66 5.26
C ASN A 133 16.61 10.13 5.45
N SER A 134 15.80 10.70 4.55
CA SER A 134 15.32 12.08 4.66
C SER A 134 14.35 12.26 5.82
N SER A 135 13.50 11.26 6.09
CA SER A 135 12.55 11.30 7.22
C SER A 135 13.26 11.18 8.58
N SER A 136 14.37 10.43 8.64
CA SER A 136 15.17 10.27 9.86
C SER A 136 15.88 11.57 10.26
N LYS A 137 16.29 12.39 9.28
CA LYS A 137 16.91 13.71 9.53
C LYS A 137 15.93 14.75 10.09
N ALA A 138 14.64 14.62 9.79
CA ALA A 138 13.61 15.55 10.26
C ALA A 138 13.25 15.40 11.76
N HIS A 139 13.66 14.31 12.40
CA HIS A 139 13.40 14.04 13.83
C HIS A 139 14.58 14.36 14.76
N LEU A 140 15.67 14.94 14.22
CA LEU A 140 16.88 15.30 14.96
C LEU A 140 17.02 16.82 15.21
N HIS A 141 15.94 17.59 15.03
CA HIS A 141 15.89 19.03 15.28
C HIS A 141 14.74 19.39 16.23
#